data_AF-A0A4R3JTM5-F1
#
_entry.id   AF-A0A4R3JTM5-F1
#
_cell.length_a   1.000
_cell.length_b   1.000
_cell.length_c   1.000
_cell.angle_alpha   90.00
_cell.angle_beta   90.00
_cell.angle_gamma   90.00
#
_symmetry.space_group_name_H-M   'P 1'
#
loop_
_entity.id
_entity.type
_entity.pdbx_description
1 polymer ?
#
loop_
_entity_poly.entity_id
_entity_poly.type
_entity_poly.pdbx_seq_one_letter_code
_entity_poly.pdbx_strand_id
1 'polypeptide(L)'
;MSAQAVIDPLRFAKTGESLAGAVDLASLPRLQDRLAKAEGQARYRLTGQGSETRKPSLHLQVEAELHLVCQRCLEPYPFRLEMDATLLLARNEAELAAWEEADPLCEGLVAEAQLDVLALVEDEILLGLPMVPKHPEGECPERA
;
A
#
# COMPACT_ATOMS: atom_id res chain seq x y z
N MET A 1 -7.01 -16.59 11.36
CA MET A 1 -5.57 -16.52 11.70
C MET A 1 -4.89 -15.85 10.53
N SER A 2 -4.78 -14.52 10.57
CA SER A 2 -4.18 -13.72 9.51
C SER A 2 -2.67 -13.85 9.68
N ALA A 3 -2.01 -14.56 8.79
CA ALA A 3 -0.58 -14.76 8.85
C ALA A 3 0.12 -13.42 8.60
N GLN A 4 0.67 -12.80 9.65
CA GLN A 4 1.61 -11.69 9.50
C GLN A 4 2.82 -12.18 8.71
N ALA A 5 2.96 -11.71 7.48
CA ALA A 5 4.09 -12.02 6.63
C ALA A 5 5.19 -10.99 6.93
N VAL A 6 6.07 -11.33 7.87
CA VAL A 6 7.26 -10.52 8.19
C VAL A 6 8.42 -10.97 7.32
N ILE A 7 9.04 -10.05 6.59
CA ILE A 7 10.17 -10.32 5.69
C ILE A 7 11.38 -9.44 5.99
N ASP A 8 12.57 -9.86 5.56
CA ASP A 8 13.75 -8.98 5.50
C ASP A 8 13.73 -8.26 4.14
N PRO A 9 13.44 -6.94 4.09
CA PRO A 9 13.22 -6.23 2.84
C PRO A 9 14.49 -6.13 1.98
N LEU A 10 15.67 -5.95 2.58
CA LEU A 10 16.94 -5.88 1.83
C LEU A 10 17.29 -7.22 1.22
N ARG A 11 17.13 -8.31 1.99
CA ARG A 11 17.37 -9.65 1.48
C ARG A 11 16.39 -9.97 0.37
N PHE A 12 15.11 -9.71 0.57
CA PHE A 12 14.05 -9.96 -0.40
C PHE A 12 14.27 -9.19 -1.72
N ALA A 13 14.66 -7.92 -1.62
CA ALA A 13 15.05 -7.12 -2.78
C ALA A 13 16.25 -7.74 -3.51
N LYS A 14 17.32 -8.09 -2.78
CA LYS A 14 18.53 -8.69 -3.38
C LYS A 14 18.30 -10.06 -4.02
N THR A 15 17.46 -10.91 -3.44
CA THR A 15 17.17 -12.24 -3.96
C THR A 15 16.17 -12.22 -5.11
N GLY A 16 15.47 -11.09 -5.32
CA GLY A 16 14.43 -10.98 -6.35
C GLY A 16 13.22 -11.86 -6.04
N GLU A 17 12.96 -12.12 -4.76
CA GLU A 17 11.82 -12.93 -4.33
C GLU A 17 10.49 -12.21 -4.62
N SER A 18 9.42 -13.00 -4.73
CA SER A 18 8.07 -12.45 -4.87
C SER A 18 7.13 -13.15 -3.90
N LEU A 19 6.26 -12.36 -3.30
CA LEU A 19 5.29 -12.78 -2.31
C LEU A 19 3.94 -12.26 -2.76
N ALA A 20 3.00 -13.17 -2.99
CA ALA A 20 1.63 -12.81 -3.32
C ALA A 20 0.69 -13.41 -2.28
N GLY A 21 -0.35 -12.66 -1.93
CA GLY A 21 -1.30 -13.07 -0.92
C GLY A 21 -2.62 -12.33 -1.05
N ALA A 22 -3.58 -12.75 -0.24
CA ALA A 22 -4.82 -12.03 -0.03
C ALA A 22 -5.00 -11.82 1.48
N VAL A 23 -5.43 -10.62 1.86
CA VAL A 23 -5.72 -10.26 3.26
C VAL A 23 -7.17 -9.82 3.37
N ASP A 24 -7.87 -10.32 4.38
CA ASP A 24 -9.23 -9.87 4.69
C ASP A 24 -9.19 -8.39 5.12
N LEU A 25 -10.07 -7.56 4.57
CA LEU A 25 -10.15 -6.14 4.97
C LEU A 25 -10.48 -6.00 6.47
N ALA A 26 -11.21 -6.96 7.04
CA ALA A 26 -11.49 -7.05 8.47
C ALA A 26 -10.24 -7.32 9.34
N SER A 27 -9.11 -7.74 8.75
CA SER A 27 -7.83 -7.89 9.46
C SER A 27 -7.00 -6.60 9.48
N LEU A 28 -7.46 -5.54 8.80
CA LEU A 28 -6.76 -4.27 8.67
C LEU A 28 -7.47 -3.19 9.51
N PRO A 29 -7.06 -2.97 10.78
CA PRO A 29 -7.80 -2.14 11.73
C PRO A 29 -7.83 -0.66 11.36
N ARG A 30 -6.75 -0.12 10.79
CA ARG A 30 -6.67 1.29 10.39
C ARG A 30 -7.49 1.55 9.13
N LEU A 31 -7.55 0.57 8.22
CA LEU A 31 -8.39 0.64 7.03
C LEU A 31 -9.87 0.57 7.39
N GLN A 32 -10.25 -0.28 8.36
CA GLN A 32 -11.63 -0.44 8.83
C GLN A 32 -12.29 0.90 9.18
N ASP A 33 -11.58 1.80 9.87
CA ASP A 33 -12.09 3.11 10.27
C ASP A 33 -12.43 4.04 9.08
N ARG A 34 -11.95 3.72 7.87
CA ARG A 34 -12.20 4.47 6.64
C ARG A 34 -13.26 3.85 5.74
N LEU A 35 -13.62 2.59 5.98
CA LEU A 35 -14.58 1.86 5.17
C LEU A 35 -15.99 1.96 5.76
N ALA A 36 -16.99 2.03 4.88
CA ALA A 36 -18.39 1.81 5.26
C ALA A 36 -18.62 0.37 5.73
N LYS A 37 -17.93 -0.58 5.08
CA LYS A 37 -17.96 -2.01 5.39
C LYS A 37 -16.59 -2.61 5.09
N ALA A 38 -16.02 -3.31 6.06
CA ALA A 38 -14.77 -4.07 5.89
C ALA A 38 -15.04 -5.49 5.37
N GLU A 39 -15.83 -5.58 4.30
CA GLU A 39 -16.19 -6.83 3.63
C GLU A 39 -15.32 -7.01 2.38
N GLY A 40 -14.72 -8.19 2.23
CA GLY A 40 -13.89 -8.53 1.07
C GLY A 40 -12.42 -8.76 1.42
N GLN A 41 -11.61 -8.90 0.38
CA GLN A 41 -10.17 -9.19 0.47
C GLN A 41 -9.38 -8.24 -0.42
N ALA A 42 -8.26 -7.73 0.09
CA ALA A 42 -7.25 -7.06 -0.70
C ALA A 42 -6.23 -8.10 -1.18
N ARG A 43 -6.02 -8.16 -2.50
CA ARG A 43 -4.96 -8.97 -3.09
C ARG A 43 -3.71 -8.12 -3.21
N TYR A 44 -2.58 -8.67 -2.82
CA TYR A 44 -1.30 -7.98 -2.94
C TYR A 44 -0.25 -8.87 -3.59
N ARG A 45 0.71 -8.22 -4.25
CA ARG A 45 1.92 -8.84 -4.77
C ARG A 45 3.11 -7.93 -4.49
N LEU A 46 4.01 -8.41 -3.65
CA LEU A 46 5.28 -7.77 -3.35
C LEU A 46 6.39 -8.47 -4.13
N THR A 47 7.22 -7.72 -4.85
CA THR A 47 8.34 -8.24 -5.64
C THR A 47 9.61 -7.49 -5.30
N GLY A 48 10.65 -8.22 -4.93
CA GLY A 48 11.99 -7.69 -4.72
C GLY A 48 12.65 -7.32 -6.04
N GLN A 49 13.22 -6.12 -6.10
CA GLN A 49 13.93 -5.58 -7.24
C GLN A 49 15.28 -5.03 -6.78
N GLY A 50 16.24 -5.91 -6.54
CA GLY A 50 17.62 -5.56 -6.23
C GLY A 50 18.55 -6.23 -7.23
N SER A 51 19.45 -5.45 -7.82
CA SER A 51 20.54 -5.98 -8.65
C SER A 51 21.84 -5.32 -8.25
N GLU A 52 22.98 -5.88 -8.66
CA GLU A 52 24.30 -5.30 -8.36
C GLU A 52 24.47 -3.87 -8.90
N THR A 53 23.66 -3.47 -9.88
CA THR A 53 23.73 -2.16 -10.54
C THR A 53 22.55 -1.24 -10.24
N ARG A 54 21.53 -1.70 -9.50
CA ARG A 54 20.34 -0.91 -9.15
C ARG A 54 20.21 -0.78 -7.65
N LYS A 55 19.71 0.37 -7.20
CA LYS A 55 19.27 0.56 -5.81
C LYS A 55 18.27 -0.56 -5.47
N PRO A 56 18.42 -1.26 -4.33
CA PRO A 56 17.46 -2.28 -3.95
C PRO A 56 16.10 -1.64 -3.73
N SER A 57 15.06 -2.21 -4.34
CA SER A 57 13.69 -1.72 -4.23
C SER A 57 12.70 -2.85 -4.05
N LEU A 58 11.52 -2.50 -3.56
CA LEU A 58 10.36 -3.38 -3.46
C LEU A 58 9.25 -2.81 -4.31
N HIS A 59 8.67 -3.64 -5.16
CA HIS A 59 7.52 -3.30 -5.96
C HIS A 59 6.28 -3.97 -5.37
N LEU A 60 5.39 -3.19 -4.78
CA LEU A 60 4.14 -3.64 -4.20
C LEU A 60 2.98 -3.30 -5.15
N GLN A 61 2.16 -4.28 -5.47
CA GLN A 61 0.91 -4.10 -6.19
C GLN A 61 -0.23 -4.50 -5.28
N VAL A 62 -1.28 -3.70 -5.23
CA VAL A 62 -2.47 -4.00 -4.43
C VAL A 62 -3.72 -3.76 -5.26
N GLU A 63 -4.64 -4.72 -5.21
CA GLU A 63 -5.96 -4.66 -5.81
C GLU A 63 -7.00 -4.97 -4.73
N ALA A 64 -7.93 -4.06 -4.51
CA ALA A 64 -8.98 -4.23 -3.51
C ALA A 64 -10.30 -3.62 -3.97
N GLU A 65 -11.41 -4.29 -3.64
CA GLU A 65 -12.74 -3.71 -3.75
C GLU A 65 -13.17 -3.25 -2.36
N LEU A 66 -13.32 -1.93 -2.21
CA LEU A 66 -13.61 -1.27 -0.95
C LEU A 66 -15.02 -0.69 -0.99
N HIS A 67 -15.65 -0.56 0.17
CA HIS A 67 -16.89 0.19 0.32
C HIS A 67 -16.60 1.46 1.10
N LEU A 68 -16.61 2.62 0.43
CA LEU A 68 -16.34 3.92 1.06
C LEU A 68 -17.64 4.65 1.36
N VAL A 69 -17.61 5.57 2.32
CA VAL A 69 -18.73 6.48 2.59
C VAL A 69 -18.55 7.75 1.78
N CYS A 70 -19.55 8.08 0.94
CA CYS A 70 -19.54 9.32 0.19
C CYS A 70 -19.68 10.52 1.15
N GLN A 71 -18.72 11.46 1.15
CA GLN A 71 -18.75 12.68 1.97
C GLN A 71 -19.82 13.70 1.52
N ARG A 72 -20.59 13.41 0.46
CA ARG A 72 -21.68 14.26 -0.05
C ARG A 72 -23.07 13.77 0.37
N CYS A 73 -23.40 12.49 0.15
CA CYS A 73 -24.69 11.90 0.53
C CYS A 73 -24.65 11.06 1.82
N LEU A 74 -23.45 10.73 2.32
CA LEU A 74 -23.22 9.81 3.45
C LEU A 74 -23.66 8.36 3.17
N GLU A 75 -23.84 7.99 1.91
CA GLU A 75 -24.17 6.61 1.53
C GLU A 75 -22.92 5.80 1.14
N PRO A 76 -22.94 4.48 1.38
CA PRO A 76 -21.86 3.58 0.98
C PRO A 76 -21.85 3.37 -0.54
N TYR A 77 -20.66 3.32 -1.14
CA TYR A 77 -20.49 3.02 -2.55
C TYR A 77 -19.27 2.12 -2.80
N PRO A 78 -19.32 1.26 -3.83
CA PRO A 78 -18.19 0.43 -4.20
C PRO A 78 -17.09 1.30 -4.83
N PHE A 79 -15.86 1.10 -4.37
CA PHE A 79 -14.67 1.76 -4.87
C PHE A 79 -13.61 0.70 -5.17
N ARG A 80 -13.23 0.58 -6.44
CA ARG A 80 -12.14 -0.30 -6.86
C ARG A 80 -10.82 0.45 -6.76
N LEU A 81 -9.94 -0.07 -5.91
CA LEU A 81 -8.60 0.45 -5.71
C LEU A 81 -7.60 -0.47 -6.42
N GLU A 82 -6.83 0.12 -7.33
CA GLU A 82 -5.68 -0.52 -7.96
C GLU A 82 -4.49 0.40 -7.78
N MET A 83 -3.41 -0.12 -7.23
CA MET A 83 -2.19 0.64 -6.98
C MET A 83 -0.95 -0.19 -7.20
N ASP A 84 0.09 0.50 -7.63
CA ASP A 84 1.45 0.03 -7.68
C ASP A 84 2.37 1.05 -7.01
N ALA A 85 3.19 0.58 -6.08
CA ALA A 85 4.13 1.37 -5.30
C ALA A 85 5.52 0.76 -5.42
N THR A 86 6.52 1.61 -5.66
CA THR A 86 7.93 1.19 -5.67
C THR A 86 8.67 1.87 -4.53
N LEU A 87 9.16 1.07 -3.59
CA LEU A 87 9.82 1.53 -2.38
C LEU A 87 11.32 1.29 -2.51
N LEU A 88 12.11 2.35 -2.56
CA LEU A 88 13.58 2.22 -2.55
C LEU A 88 14.06 1.96 -1.12
N LEU A 89 15.01 1.04 -0.96
CA LEU A 89 15.48 0.59 0.35
C LEU A 89 16.92 1.05 0.60
N ALA A 90 17.10 2.11 1.36
CA ALA A 90 18.41 2.53 1.84
C ALA A 90 18.84 1.68 3.04
N ARG A 91 20.12 1.35 3.16
CA ARG A 91 20.66 0.58 4.29
C ARG A 91 20.72 1.38 5.58
N ASN A 92 20.78 2.71 5.48
CA ASN A 92 20.83 3.64 6.59
C ASN A 92 20.41 5.04 6.13
N GLU A 93 20.19 5.93 7.10
CA GLU A 93 19.81 7.32 6.86
C GLU A 93 20.83 8.08 6.00
N ALA A 94 22.13 7.80 6.14
CA ALA A 94 23.17 8.49 5.37
C ALA A 94 23.10 8.13 3.87
N GLU A 95 22.80 6.88 3.53
CA GLU A 95 22.59 6.44 2.15
C GLU A 95 21.30 7.03 1.58
N LEU A 96 20.22 7.08 2.36
CA LEU A 96 18.97 7.72 1.95
C LEU A 96 19.18 9.21 1.66
N ALA A 97 19.81 9.93 2.58
CA ALA A 97 20.12 11.35 2.41
C ALA A 97 20.99 11.61 1.17
N ALA A 98 21.98 10.73 0.89
CA ALA A 98 22.78 10.83 -0.32
C ALA A 98 21.96 10.60 -1.60
N TRP A 99 20.92 9.76 -1.55
CA TRP A 99 20.00 9.54 -2.67
C TRP A 99 19.09 10.74 -2.89
N GLU A 100 18.52 11.30 -1.83
CA GLU A 100 17.68 12.50 -1.85
C GLU A 100 18.47 13.74 -2.33
N GLU A 101 19.75 13.85 -1.93
CA GLU A 101 20.63 14.92 -2.40
C GLU A 101 20.95 14.78 -3.90
N ALA A 102 21.13 13.55 -4.38
CA ALA A 102 21.40 13.28 -5.80
C ALA A 102 20.15 13.43 -6.67
N ASP A 103 18.96 13.11 -6.12
CA ASP A 103 17.68 13.19 -6.79
C ASP A 103 16.59 13.60 -5.79
N PRO A 104 16.15 14.88 -5.81
CA PRO A 104 15.12 15.39 -4.90
C PRO A 104 13.75 14.72 -5.04
N LEU A 105 13.52 13.94 -6.11
CA LEU A 105 12.30 13.16 -6.30
C LEU A 105 12.47 11.70 -5.83
N CYS A 106 13.64 11.35 -5.30
CA CYS A 106 13.93 10.01 -4.80
C CYS A 106 13.25 9.81 -3.45
N GLU A 107 12.09 9.15 -3.46
CA GLU A 107 11.41 8.72 -2.24
C GLU A 107 11.88 7.30 -1.89
N GLY A 108 12.67 7.20 -0.82
CA GLY A 108 13.19 5.95 -0.30
C GLY A 108 12.93 5.80 1.20
N LEU A 109 13.03 4.58 1.68
CA LEU A 109 12.86 4.21 3.06
C LEU A 109 14.18 3.66 3.58
N VAL A 110 14.49 3.90 4.84
CA VAL A 110 15.54 3.12 5.51
C VAL A 110 15.00 1.72 5.74
N ALA A 111 15.69 0.72 5.22
CA ALA A 111 15.29 -0.66 5.34
C ALA A 111 15.42 -1.12 6.79
N GLU A 112 14.30 -1.51 7.36
CA GLU A 112 14.26 -2.15 8.66
C GLU A 112 14.72 -3.61 8.56
N ALA A 113 15.12 -4.19 9.70
CA ALA A 113 15.50 -5.61 9.75
C ALA A 113 14.31 -6.54 9.47
N GLN A 114 13.09 -6.08 9.75
CA GLN A 114 11.84 -6.81 9.61
C GLN A 114 10.77 -5.85 9.09
N LEU A 115 10.18 -6.19 7.96
CA LEU A 115 9.08 -5.45 7.35
C LEU A 115 7.81 -6.29 7.45
N ASP A 116 6.76 -5.74 8.07
CA ASP A 116 5.43 -6.35 8.07
C ASP A 116 4.72 -6.00 6.74
N VAL A 117 4.56 -7.02 5.89
CA VAL A 117 3.93 -6.86 4.58
C VAL A 117 2.45 -6.48 4.73
N LEU A 118 1.75 -6.95 5.76
CA LEU A 118 0.35 -6.58 5.96
C LEU A 118 0.20 -5.13 6.37
N ALA A 119 1.07 -4.65 7.26
CA ALA A 119 1.10 -3.25 7.65
C ALA A 119 1.43 -2.34 6.45
N LEU A 120 2.41 -2.75 5.63
CA LEU A 120 2.74 -2.03 4.40
C LEU A 120 1.56 -1.98 3.42
N VAL A 121 0.89 -3.12 3.18
CA VAL A 121 -0.30 -3.17 2.32
C VAL A 121 -1.40 -2.25 2.85
N GLU A 122 -1.62 -2.23 4.17
CA GLU A 122 -2.60 -1.34 4.79
C GLU A 122 -2.24 0.14 4.59
N ASP A 123 -0.98 0.51 4.79
CA ASP A 123 -0.50 1.87 4.59
C ASP A 123 -0.64 2.33 3.14
N GLU A 124 -0.23 1.50 2.17
CA GLU A 124 -0.38 1.84 0.76
C GLU A 124 -1.86 1.99 0.37
N ILE A 125 -2.72 1.08 0.82
CA ILE A 125 -4.17 1.18 0.58
C ILE A 125 -4.70 2.52 1.10
N LEU A 126 -4.33 2.89 2.33
CA LEU A 126 -4.75 4.15 2.97
C LEU A 126 -4.23 5.38 2.21
N LEU A 127 -2.99 5.34 1.71
CA LEU A 127 -2.39 6.41 0.91
C LEU A 127 -3.06 6.55 -0.46
N GLY A 128 -3.52 5.45 -1.06
CA GLY A 128 -4.26 5.47 -2.33
C GLY A 128 -5.74 5.84 -2.21
N LEU A 129 -6.28 5.98 -1.00
CA LEU A 129 -7.66 6.43 -0.83
C LEU A 129 -7.82 7.91 -1.25
N PRO A 130 -8.95 8.28 -1.87
CA PRO A 130 -9.22 9.67 -2.18
C PRO A 130 -9.34 10.48 -0.87
N MET A 131 -8.71 11.66 -0.83
CA MET A 131 -8.82 12.57 0.33
C MET A 131 -10.28 12.88 0.69
N VAL A 132 -11.14 12.96 -0.33
CA VAL A 132 -12.58 13.17 -0.18
C VAL A 132 -13.31 12.09 -0.99
N PRO A 133 -13.70 10.96 -0.36
CA PRO A 133 -14.46 9.93 -1.05
C PRO A 133 -15.84 10.48 -1.42
N LYS A 134 -16.17 10.40 -2.70
CA LYS A 134 -17.46 10.81 -3.24
C LYS A 134 -17.81 9.92 -4.43
N HIS A 135 -19.10 9.76 -4.65
CA HIS A 135 -19.59 9.21 -5.91
C HIS A 135 -19.07 10.00 -7.12
N PRO A 136 -18.95 9.37 -8.30
CA PRO A 136 -18.78 10.07 -9.57
C PRO A 136 -19.84 11.17 -9.73
N GLU A 137 -19.51 12.19 -10.53
CA GLU A 137 -20.41 13.33 -10.72
C GLU A 137 -21.78 12.85 -11.25
N GLY A 138 -22.85 13.16 -10.50
CA GLY A 138 -24.22 12.80 -10.86
C GLY A 138 -24.73 11.47 -10.29
N GLU A 139 -23.87 10.63 -9.69
CA GLU A 139 -24.28 9.37 -9.06
C GLU A 139 -24.64 9.51 -7.58
N CYS A 140 -24.33 10.67 -7.00
CA CYS A 140 -24.75 10.99 -5.65
C CYS A 140 -26.26 11.23 -5.64
N PRO A 141 -27.06 10.51 -4.83
CA PRO A 141 -28.49 10.78 -4.73
C PRO A 141 -28.67 12.24 -4.31
N GLU A 142 -29.50 12.95 -5.06
CA GLU A 142 -29.91 14.29 -4.68
C GLU A 142 -30.64 14.17 -3.34
N ARG A 143 -30.08 14.76 -2.30
CA ARG A 143 -30.78 14.87 -1.01
C ARG A 143 -32.06 15.67 -1.27
N ALA A 144 -33.20 14.99 -1.22
CA ALA A 144 -34.52 15.61 -1.17
C ALA A 144 -34.70 16.41 0.13
#